data_AF-A0A1Y3NAR0-F1
#
_entry.id   AF-A0A1Y3NAR0-F1
#
_cell.length_a   1.000
_cell.length_b   1.000
_cell.length_c   1.000
_cell.angle_alpha   90.00
_cell.angle_beta   90.00
_cell.angle_gamma   90.00
#
_symmetry.space_group_name_H-M   'P 1'
#
loop_
_entity.id
_entity.type
_entity.pdbx_description
1 polymer ?
#
loop_
_entity_poly.entity_id
_entity_poly.type
_entity_poly.pdbx_seq_one_letter_code
_entity_poly.pdbx_strand_id
1 'polypeptide(L)'
;MRRDVRILLVGDDQIGKSTLVTSLIKETFVPNIQHVVPEVTIPPEVTGDNVTTYIVDSSARLENRGQLEAEIRKADVICIVYAVNVPETFERIPSFWLPYIRSLGRNVPVVLVGNKIDLRGKDNLTNERLKTEVMPIMDEFKEVETCVECSAKELLNVSEVFYFAQKAVLHPTAPLYDSREHVMKPACIEALKRIFKLCDTDKDGILNDEELNEFQRKCFNSPLQQQELEGVKNVVRENSTDGVNENGLTESGFLFLHKLFIQRGRLETTWTVLRKFGYGDDLSLREDFLYPQ
;
A
#
# COMPACT_ATOMS: atom_id res chain seq x y z
N MET A 1 14.33 -6.05 -7.61
CA MET A 1 12.95 -5.52 -7.60
C MET A 1 12.02 -6.65 -8.00
N ARG A 2 10.91 -6.85 -7.29
CA ARG A 2 9.91 -7.88 -7.65
C ARG A 2 9.40 -7.59 -9.07
N ARG A 3 9.38 -8.63 -9.91
CA ARG A 3 8.91 -8.53 -11.31
C ARG A 3 7.43 -8.85 -11.44
N ASP A 4 6.92 -9.59 -10.47
CA ASP A 4 5.61 -10.20 -10.48
C ASP A 4 4.92 -9.96 -9.13
N VAL A 5 3.60 -9.77 -9.16
CA VAL A 5 2.73 -9.64 -7.99
C VAL A 5 1.52 -10.56 -8.15
N ARG A 6 1.29 -11.45 -7.18
CA ARG A 6 0.10 -12.32 -7.14
C ARG A 6 -0.93 -11.86 -6.12
N ILE A 7 -2.05 -11.35 -6.61
CA ILE A 7 -3.21 -10.91 -5.84
C ILE A 7 -4.22 -12.05 -5.75
N LEU A 8 -4.57 -12.47 -4.53
CA LEU A 8 -5.61 -13.46 -4.28
C LEU A 8 -6.85 -12.82 -3.67
N LEU A 9 -8.02 -13.04 -4.26
CA LEU A 9 -9.30 -12.65 -3.67
C LEU A 9 -9.85 -13.81 -2.83
N VAL A 10 -10.11 -13.57 -1.55
CA VAL A 10 -10.78 -14.49 -0.63
C VAL A 10 -11.99 -13.81 0.00
N GLY A 11 -12.84 -14.59 0.68
CA GLY A 11 -14.09 -14.09 1.25
C GLY A 11 -15.22 -15.09 1.06
N ASP A 12 -16.34 -14.84 1.73
CA ASP A 12 -17.49 -15.76 1.76
C ASP A 12 -18.12 -15.98 0.37
N ASP A 13 -19.06 -16.92 0.28
CA ASP A 13 -19.75 -17.17 -0.99
C ASP A 13 -20.66 -15.98 -1.38
N GLN A 14 -20.82 -15.75 -2.68
CA GLN A 14 -21.74 -14.75 -3.26
C GLN A 14 -21.52 -13.27 -2.88
N ILE A 15 -20.37 -12.93 -2.30
CA ILE A 15 -19.99 -11.54 -1.98
C ILE A 15 -19.43 -10.74 -3.18
N GLY A 16 -19.20 -11.40 -4.33
CA GLY A 16 -18.88 -10.74 -5.61
C GLY A 16 -17.39 -10.71 -6.00
N LYS A 17 -16.57 -11.68 -5.55
CA LYS A 17 -15.15 -11.81 -5.93
C LYS A 17 -14.95 -11.93 -7.44
N SER A 18 -15.61 -12.92 -8.05
CA SER A 18 -15.59 -13.16 -9.48
C SER A 18 -16.10 -11.97 -10.29
N THR A 19 -17.07 -11.23 -9.74
CA THR A 19 -17.61 -10.02 -10.36
C THR A 19 -16.59 -8.89 -10.33
N LEU A 20 -15.88 -8.70 -9.22
CA LEU A 20 -14.79 -7.70 -9.14
C LEU A 20 -13.71 -7.97 -10.20
N VAL A 21 -13.25 -9.22 -10.33
CA VAL A 21 -12.24 -9.58 -11.34
C VAL A 21 -12.78 -9.36 -12.76
N THR A 22 -14.01 -9.78 -13.03
CA THR A 22 -14.61 -9.62 -14.36
C THR A 22 -14.84 -8.14 -14.72
N SER A 23 -15.29 -7.33 -13.76
CA SER A 23 -15.54 -5.90 -13.93
C SER A 23 -14.24 -5.13 -14.18
N LEU A 24 -13.13 -5.52 -13.56
CA LEU A 24 -11.81 -4.95 -13.85
C LEU A 24 -11.42 -5.18 -15.31
N ILE A 25 -11.60 -6.40 -15.82
CA ILE A 25 -11.07 -6.80 -17.13
C ILE A 25 -11.97 -6.39 -18.29
N LYS A 26 -13.29 -6.42 -18.09
CA LYS A 26 -14.25 -6.07 -19.14
C LYS A 26 -14.71 -4.62 -19.09
N GLU A 27 -14.33 -3.88 -18.05
CA GLU A 27 -14.79 -2.50 -17.79
C GLU A 27 -16.32 -2.36 -17.87
N THR A 28 -17.04 -3.43 -17.51
CA THR A 28 -18.49 -3.51 -17.56
C THR A 28 -19.01 -4.58 -16.61
N PHE A 29 -20.18 -4.35 -16.04
CA PHE A 29 -20.84 -5.35 -15.21
C PHE A 29 -21.42 -6.47 -16.07
N VAL A 30 -20.99 -7.70 -15.79
CA VAL A 30 -21.52 -8.90 -16.46
C VAL A 30 -22.42 -9.67 -15.48
N PRO A 31 -23.72 -9.81 -15.76
CA PRO A 31 -24.60 -10.66 -14.96
C PRO A 31 -24.30 -12.14 -15.21
N ASN A 32 -24.65 -13.00 -14.23
CA ASN A 32 -24.60 -14.47 -14.36
C ASN A 32 -23.21 -15.04 -14.75
N ILE A 33 -22.17 -14.57 -14.08
CA ILE A 33 -20.82 -15.12 -14.24
C ILE A 33 -20.66 -16.48 -13.54
N GLN A 34 -19.68 -17.25 -13.99
CA GLN A 34 -19.23 -18.47 -13.32
C GLN A 34 -18.74 -18.20 -11.88
N HIS A 35 -18.79 -19.24 -11.05
CA HIS A 35 -18.50 -19.17 -9.61
C HIS A 35 -17.05 -18.79 -9.28
N VAL A 36 -16.10 -19.26 -10.10
CA VAL A 36 -14.68 -18.90 -10.03
C VAL A 36 -14.23 -18.60 -11.44
N VAL A 37 -13.62 -17.44 -11.65
CA VAL A 37 -13.03 -17.09 -12.96
C VAL A 37 -11.60 -17.61 -13.09
N PRO A 38 -11.14 -17.94 -14.32
CA PRO A 38 -9.74 -18.25 -14.57
C PRO A 38 -8.82 -17.13 -14.09
N GLU A 39 -7.59 -17.51 -13.76
CA GLU A 39 -6.54 -16.56 -13.42
C GLU A 39 -6.37 -15.53 -14.55
N VAL A 40 -6.25 -14.27 -14.13
CA VAL A 40 -6.05 -13.14 -15.02
C VAL A 40 -4.62 -12.65 -14.87
N THR A 41 -3.96 -12.40 -16.00
CA THR A 41 -2.62 -11.82 -16.05
C THR A 41 -2.67 -10.44 -16.66
N ILE A 42 -2.29 -9.42 -15.89
CA ILE A 42 -2.13 -8.04 -16.35
C ILE A 42 -0.65 -7.84 -16.66
N PRO A 43 -0.31 -7.50 -17.91
CA PRO A 43 1.08 -7.33 -18.32
C PRO A 43 1.65 -6.00 -17.77
N PRO A 44 2.98 -5.90 -17.60
CA PRO A 44 3.61 -4.77 -16.91
C PRO A 44 3.33 -3.42 -17.56
N GLU A 45 3.15 -3.37 -18.88
CA GLU A 45 2.88 -2.14 -19.65
C GLU A 45 1.54 -1.49 -19.30
N VAL A 46 0.61 -2.26 -18.72
CA VAL A 46 -0.71 -1.78 -18.28
C VAL A 46 -0.67 -1.34 -16.81
N THR A 47 0.34 -1.76 -16.05
CA THR A 47 0.48 -1.41 -14.64
C THR A 47 1.33 -0.15 -14.44
N GLY A 48 0.96 0.71 -13.49
CA GLY A 48 1.72 1.93 -13.20
C GLY A 48 3.14 1.67 -12.68
N ASP A 49 3.39 0.53 -12.05
CA ASP A 49 4.69 0.15 -11.46
C ASP A 49 5.53 -0.78 -12.35
N ASN A 50 5.10 -1.06 -13.59
CA ASN A 50 5.79 -1.91 -14.55
C ASN A 50 6.08 -3.33 -14.03
N VAL A 51 5.08 -3.97 -13.41
CA VAL A 51 5.13 -5.34 -12.87
C VAL A 51 4.02 -6.22 -13.42
N THR A 52 4.32 -7.48 -13.69
CA THR A 52 3.27 -8.44 -14.10
C THR A 52 2.37 -8.72 -12.91
N THR A 53 1.06 -8.58 -13.07
CA THR A 53 0.11 -8.81 -11.96
C THR A 53 -0.80 -9.99 -12.27
N TYR A 54 -0.79 -10.99 -11.39
CA TYR A 54 -1.66 -12.16 -11.46
C TYR A 54 -2.83 -11.96 -10.49
N ILE A 55 -4.06 -12.03 -10.98
CA ILE A 55 -5.27 -11.93 -10.16
C ILE A 55 -5.95 -13.30 -10.12
N VAL A 56 -6.11 -13.80 -8.90
CA VAL A 56 -6.66 -15.13 -8.62
C VAL A 56 -7.97 -14.99 -7.90
N ASP A 57 -9.04 -15.50 -8.51
CA ASP A 57 -10.33 -15.67 -7.87
C ASP A 57 -10.37 -17.01 -7.12
N SER A 58 -11.06 -17.05 -5.98
CA SER A 58 -11.13 -18.25 -5.14
C SER A 58 -12.54 -18.56 -4.67
N SER A 59 -12.73 -19.80 -4.24
CA SER A 59 -14.00 -20.30 -3.70
C SER A 59 -13.82 -20.72 -2.25
N ALA A 60 -14.71 -20.23 -1.38
CA ALA A 60 -14.77 -20.63 0.02
C ALA A 60 -15.53 -21.95 0.25
N ARG A 61 -16.02 -22.61 -0.82
CA ARG A 61 -16.75 -23.88 -0.70
C ARG A 61 -15.83 -24.99 -0.21
N LEU A 62 -16.39 -25.89 0.60
CA LEU A 62 -15.64 -26.99 1.22
C LEU A 62 -14.89 -27.86 0.21
N GLU A 63 -15.51 -28.12 -0.95
CA GLU A 63 -14.92 -28.86 -2.07
C GLU A 63 -13.64 -28.21 -2.64
N ASN A 64 -13.50 -26.89 -2.54
CA ASN A 64 -12.36 -26.13 -3.07
C ASN A 64 -11.33 -25.76 -1.99
N ARG A 65 -11.49 -26.24 -0.76
CA ARG A 65 -10.64 -25.85 0.38
C ARG A 65 -9.15 -26.12 0.13
N GLY A 66 -8.81 -27.27 -0.44
CA GLY A 66 -7.42 -27.60 -0.75
C GLY A 66 -6.79 -26.64 -1.76
N GLN A 67 -7.55 -26.23 -2.78
CA GLN A 67 -7.11 -25.25 -3.76
C GLN A 67 -6.96 -23.86 -3.14
N LEU A 68 -7.94 -23.43 -2.32
CA LEU A 68 -7.88 -22.17 -1.59
C LEU A 68 -6.61 -22.08 -0.72
N GLU A 69 -6.29 -23.11 0.04
CA GLU A 69 -5.06 -23.13 0.86
C GLU A 69 -3.79 -23.11 0.01
N ALA A 70 -3.79 -23.77 -1.16
CA ALA A 70 -2.67 -23.72 -2.09
C ALA A 70 -2.46 -22.31 -2.66
N GLU A 71 -3.53 -21.61 -3.00
CA GLU A 71 -3.45 -20.24 -3.51
C GLU A 71 -3.09 -19.23 -2.42
N ILE A 72 -3.60 -19.37 -1.20
CA ILE A 72 -3.17 -18.56 -0.04
C ILE A 72 -1.65 -18.69 0.17
N ARG A 73 -1.08 -19.89 -0.05
CA ARG A 73 0.36 -20.11 0.05
C ARG A 73 1.18 -19.50 -1.09
N LYS A 74 0.57 -19.13 -2.21
CA LYS A 74 1.28 -18.49 -3.34
C LYS A 74 1.10 -16.98 -3.39
N ALA A 75 0.08 -16.45 -2.72
CA ALA A 75 -0.28 -15.04 -2.76
C ALA A 75 0.85 -14.14 -2.21
N ASP A 76 1.11 -13.03 -2.90
CA ASP A 76 1.94 -11.94 -2.40
C ASP A 76 1.12 -10.93 -1.59
N VAL A 77 -0.18 -10.85 -1.87
CA VAL A 77 -1.18 -10.03 -1.18
C VAL A 77 -2.54 -10.71 -1.25
N ILE A 78 -3.32 -10.58 -0.17
CA ILE A 78 -4.65 -11.17 -0.08
C ILE A 78 -5.69 -10.06 0.07
N CYS A 79 -6.65 -10.01 -0.86
CA CYS A 79 -7.83 -9.17 -0.77
C CYS A 79 -8.95 -9.96 -0.08
N ILE A 80 -9.29 -9.61 1.17
CA ILE A 80 -10.44 -10.21 1.87
C ILE A 80 -11.68 -9.39 1.53
N VAL A 81 -12.53 -9.95 0.69
CA VAL A 81 -13.72 -9.29 0.18
C VAL A 81 -14.94 -9.66 1.03
N TYR A 82 -15.69 -8.65 1.45
CA TYR A 82 -16.97 -8.77 2.15
C TYR A 82 -18.05 -7.97 1.41
N ALA A 83 -19.32 -8.29 1.66
CA ALA A 83 -20.44 -7.57 1.07
C ALA A 83 -21.02 -6.60 2.08
N VAL A 84 -21.07 -5.31 1.76
CA VAL A 84 -21.52 -4.29 2.73
C VAL A 84 -22.99 -4.41 3.12
N ASN A 85 -23.78 -5.13 2.31
CA ASN A 85 -25.20 -5.41 2.58
C ASN A 85 -25.43 -6.70 3.39
N VAL A 86 -24.36 -7.42 3.77
CA VAL A 86 -24.39 -8.66 4.58
C VAL A 86 -23.37 -8.53 5.72
N PRO A 87 -23.76 -7.94 6.87
CA PRO A 87 -22.85 -7.62 7.97
C PRO A 87 -22.03 -8.81 8.48
N GLU A 88 -22.58 -10.02 8.46
CA GLU A 88 -21.94 -11.25 8.91
C GLU A 88 -20.65 -11.55 8.14
N THR A 89 -20.57 -11.13 6.87
CA THR A 89 -19.38 -11.33 6.04
C THR A 89 -18.21 -10.46 6.49
N PHE A 90 -18.50 -9.30 7.10
CA PHE A 90 -17.49 -8.44 7.72
C PHE A 90 -17.03 -8.99 9.07
N GLU A 91 -17.97 -9.45 9.92
CA GLU A 91 -17.66 -10.07 11.22
C GLU A 91 -16.78 -11.32 11.08
N ARG A 92 -16.89 -12.03 9.95
CA ARG A 92 -16.05 -13.19 9.61
C ARG A 92 -14.60 -12.85 9.28
N ILE A 93 -14.26 -11.57 9.05
CA ILE A 93 -12.89 -11.15 8.77
C ILE A 93 -11.96 -11.42 9.98
N PRO A 94 -12.19 -10.82 11.16
CA PRO A 94 -11.34 -11.07 12.33
C PRO A 94 -11.62 -12.44 12.98
N SER A 95 -12.84 -12.97 12.88
CA SER A 95 -13.20 -14.22 13.56
C SER A 95 -12.81 -15.49 12.79
N PHE A 96 -12.63 -15.42 11.46
CA PHE A 96 -12.31 -16.57 10.64
C PHE A 96 -11.20 -16.29 9.62
N TRP A 97 -11.37 -15.35 8.70
CA TRP A 97 -10.48 -15.22 7.54
C TRP A 97 -9.04 -14.87 7.92
N LEU A 98 -8.84 -13.88 8.79
CA LEU A 98 -7.50 -13.49 9.25
C LEU A 98 -6.83 -14.60 10.09
N PRO A 99 -7.48 -15.18 11.12
CA PRO A 99 -6.93 -16.34 11.83
C PRO A 99 -6.62 -17.53 10.92
N TYR A 100 -7.48 -17.80 9.93
CA TYR A 100 -7.30 -18.91 8.99
C TYR A 100 -6.05 -18.71 8.13
N ILE A 101 -5.86 -17.52 7.55
CA ILE A 101 -4.66 -17.18 6.77
C ILE A 101 -3.39 -17.31 7.63
N ARG A 102 -3.42 -16.79 8.87
CA ARG A 102 -2.31 -16.93 9.82
C ARG A 102 -2.00 -18.39 10.15
N SER A 103 -3.03 -19.23 10.33
CA SER A 103 -2.87 -20.66 10.64
C SER A 103 -2.14 -21.42 9.52
N LEU A 104 -2.17 -20.92 8.28
CA LEU A 104 -1.42 -21.46 7.15
C LEU A 104 0.03 -20.96 7.09
N GLY A 105 0.48 -20.21 8.10
CA GLY A 105 1.83 -19.66 8.22
C GLY A 105 2.09 -18.47 7.29
N ARG A 106 1.05 -17.77 6.84
CA ARG A 106 1.18 -16.65 5.90
C ARG A 106 1.06 -15.31 6.62
N ASN A 107 2.06 -14.47 6.38
CA ASN A 107 2.14 -13.10 6.87
C ASN A 107 2.41 -12.16 5.68
N VAL A 108 1.45 -12.12 4.77
CA VAL A 108 1.49 -11.26 3.57
C VAL A 108 0.52 -10.09 3.76
N PRO A 109 0.73 -8.94 3.12
CA PRO A 109 -0.20 -7.82 3.20
C PRO A 109 -1.64 -8.22 2.87
N VAL A 110 -2.59 -7.62 3.58
CA VAL A 110 -4.02 -7.83 3.43
C VAL A 110 -4.71 -6.51 3.13
N VAL A 111 -5.58 -6.52 2.12
CA VAL A 111 -6.49 -5.42 1.79
C VAL A 111 -7.92 -5.87 2.07
N LEU A 112 -8.65 -5.14 2.92
CA LEU A 112 -10.07 -5.39 3.11
C LEU A 112 -10.86 -4.74 1.97
N VAL A 113 -11.82 -5.45 1.41
CA VAL A 113 -12.59 -4.98 0.25
C VAL A 113 -14.09 -5.04 0.55
N GLY A 114 -14.68 -3.88 0.82
CA GLY A 114 -16.12 -3.74 1.03
C GLY A 114 -16.85 -3.59 -0.30
N ASN A 115 -17.35 -4.68 -0.85
CA ASN A 115 -18.04 -4.69 -2.14
C ASN A 115 -19.55 -4.43 -2.00
N LYS A 116 -20.20 -4.10 -3.12
CA LYS A 116 -21.65 -3.84 -3.27
C LYS A 116 -22.13 -2.58 -2.56
N ILE A 117 -21.32 -1.52 -2.55
CA ILE A 117 -21.73 -0.22 -1.98
C ILE A 117 -22.94 0.40 -2.66
N ASP A 118 -23.28 -0.01 -3.88
CA ASP A 118 -24.52 0.36 -4.56
C ASP A 118 -25.79 -0.08 -3.81
N LEU A 119 -25.67 -1.10 -2.93
CA LEU A 119 -26.76 -1.56 -2.08
C LEU A 119 -26.81 -0.85 -0.73
N ARG A 120 -25.85 0.04 -0.45
CA ARG A 120 -25.86 0.86 0.76
C ARG A 120 -26.79 2.06 0.51
N GLY A 121 -27.80 2.22 1.36
CA GLY A 121 -28.71 3.37 1.27
C GLY A 121 -27.95 4.70 1.30
N LYS A 122 -28.43 5.70 0.53
CA LYS A 122 -27.77 7.02 0.35
C LYS A 122 -27.48 7.75 1.68
N ASP A 123 -28.23 7.43 2.73
CA ASP A 123 -28.10 8.06 4.06
C ASP A 123 -26.96 7.47 4.93
N ASN A 124 -26.32 6.36 4.49
CA ASN A 124 -25.26 5.66 5.23
C ASN A 124 -23.86 5.85 4.63
N LEU A 125 -23.66 6.84 3.76
CA LEU A 125 -22.38 7.18 3.14
C LEU A 125 -21.52 8.03 4.08
N THR A 126 -21.02 7.45 5.17
CA THR A 126 -20.03 8.15 6.01
C THR A 126 -18.74 7.33 6.11
N ASN A 127 -17.65 7.94 5.63
CA ASN A 127 -16.27 7.48 5.84
C ASN A 127 -15.95 7.26 7.33
N GLU A 128 -16.74 7.84 8.24
CA GLU A 128 -16.62 7.67 9.68
C GLU A 128 -16.93 6.25 10.14
N ARG A 129 -17.97 5.61 9.58
CA ARG A 129 -18.35 4.25 9.99
C ARG A 129 -17.27 3.23 9.63
N LEU A 130 -16.71 3.36 8.43
CA LEU A 130 -15.54 2.59 8.01
C LEU A 130 -14.38 2.74 9.00
N LYS A 131 -14.06 3.98 9.39
CA LYS A 131 -12.98 4.21 10.37
C LYS A 131 -13.29 3.52 11.69
N THR A 132 -14.51 3.64 12.22
CA THR A 132 -14.89 3.02 13.50
C THR A 132 -14.86 1.49 13.47
N GLU A 133 -15.28 0.87 12.36
CA GLU A 133 -15.34 -0.61 12.25
C GLU A 133 -14.00 -1.23 11.82
N VAL A 134 -13.24 -0.57 10.93
CA VAL A 134 -12.00 -1.12 10.37
C VAL A 134 -10.78 -0.85 11.24
N MET A 135 -10.70 0.32 11.91
CA MET A 135 -9.53 0.67 12.72
C MET A 135 -9.21 -0.38 13.80
N PRO A 136 -10.19 -0.93 14.56
CA PRO A 136 -9.91 -1.99 15.53
C PRO A 136 -9.26 -3.22 14.88
N ILE A 137 -9.70 -3.60 13.68
CA ILE A 137 -9.12 -4.74 12.93
C ILE A 137 -7.69 -4.42 12.52
N MET A 138 -7.40 -3.21 12.01
CA MET A 138 -6.04 -2.82 11.62
C MET A 138 -5.08 -2.71 12.82
N ASP A 139 -5.60 -2.35 14.00
CA ASP A 139 -4.82 -2.30 15.24
C ASP A 139 -4.43 -3.69 15.75
N GLU A 140 -5.36 -4.65 15.64
CA GLU A 140 -5.15 -6.05 16.03
C GLU A 140 -4.35 -6.85 14.99
N PHE A 141 -4.62 -6.64 13.70
CA PHE A 141 -4.08 -7.40 12.58
C PHE A 141 -3.14 -6.54 11.72
N LYS A 142 -1.83 -6.64 12.01
CA LYS A 142 -0.79 -5.79 11.39
C LYS A 142 -0.51 -6.07 9.92
N GLU A 143 -0.96 -7.21 9.43
CA GLU A 143 -0.97 -7.52 8.00
C GLU A 143 -2.04 -6.72 7.23
N VAL A 144 -3.09 -6.22 7.90
CA VAL A 144 -4.14 -5.42 7.25
C VAL A 144 -3.63 -4.01 7.00
N GLU A 145 -3.35 -3.69 5.75
CA GLU A 145 -2.75 -2.40 5.38
C GLU A 145 -3.77 -1.31 5.10
N THR A 146 -4.90 -1.66 4.48
CA THR A 146 -5.93 -0.71 4.12
C THR A 146 -7.28 -1.38 3.88
N CYS A 147 -8.33 -0.57 3.79
CA CYS A 147 -9.67 -0.98 3.39
C CYS A 147 -10.13 -0.12 2.22
N VAL A 148 -10.70 -0.78 1.20
CA VAL A 148 -11.26 -0.14 0.01
C VAL A 148 -12.70 -0.55 -0.14
N GLU A 149 -13.59 0.43 -0.23
CA GLU A 149 -14.99 0.19 -0.57
C GLU A 149 -15.23 0.38 -2.06
N CYS A 150 -15.95 -0.55 -2.68
CA CYS A 150 -16.17 -0.58 -4.12
C CYS A 150 -17.56 -1.10 -4.50
N SER A 151 -17.97 -0.84 -5.74
CA SER A 151 -19.10 -1.52 -6.37
C SER A 151 -18.62 -2.13 -7.69
N ALA A 152 -18.51 -3.45 -7.72
CA ALA A 152 -18.28 -4.17 -8.97
C ALA A 152 -19.39 -3.95 -10.00
N LYS A 153 -20.61 -3.60 -9.56
CA LYS A 153 -21.79 -3.39 -10.42
C LYS A 153 -21.77 -2.01 -11.07
N GLU A 154 -21.40 -0.98 -10.31
CA GLU A 154 -21.32 0.40 -10.80
C GLU A 154 -19.92 0.78 -11.29
N LEU A 155 -18.95 -0.16 -11.24
CA LEU A 155 -17.54 0.04 -11.57
C LEU A 155 -16.85 1.10 -10.68
N LEU A 156 -17.37 1.32 -9.48
CA LEU A 156 -16.83 2.29 -8.53
C LEU A 156 -15.70 1.65 -7.73
N ASN A 157 -14.54 2.33 -7.72
CA ASN A 157 -13.34 1.94 -6.98
C ASN A 157 -12.78 0.54 -7.28
N VAL A 158 -13.15 -0.06 -8.43
CA VAL A 158 -12.71 -1.42 -8.78
C VAL A 158 -11.20 -1.45 -9.03
N SER A 159 -10.69 -0.51 -9.83
CA SER A 159 -9.26 -0.39 -10.13
C SER A 159 -8.43 -0.10 -8.88
N GLU A 160 -8.98 0.70 -7.97
CA GLU A 160 -8.37 1.11 -6.70
C GLU A 160 -8.09 -0.09 -5.79
N VAL A 161 -8.98 -1.10 -5.76
CA VAL A 161 -8.73 -2.35 -5.01
C VAL A 161 -7.43 -3.01 -5.45
N PHE A 162 -7.24 -3.18 -6.76
CA PHE A 162 -6.07 -3.85 -7.31
C PHE A 162 -4.82 -2.97 -7.27
N TYR A 163 -4.99 -1.66 -7.44
CA TYR A 163 -3.93 -0.68 -7.25
C TYR A 163 -3.37 -0.72 -5.82
N PHE A 164 -4.22 -0.65 -4.80
CA PHE A 164 -3.77 -0.70 -3.41
C PHE A 164 -3.20 -2.08 -3.03
N ALA A 165 -3.75 -3.16 -3.55
CA ALA A 165 -3.18 -4.49 -3.37
C ALA A 165 -1.77 -4.60 -3.95
N GLN A 166 -1.54 -4.06 -5.16
CA GLN A 166 -0.21 -4.02 -5.76
C GLN A 166 0.75 -3.13 -4.94
N LYS A 167 0.32 -1.93 -4.55
CA LYS A 167 1.14 -1.01 -3.75
C LYS A 167 1.50 -1.58 -2.37
N ALA A 168 0.63 -2.36 -1.74
CA ALA A 168 0.92 -3.03 -0.48
C ALA A 168 2.12 -4.00 -0.57
N VAL A 169 2.28 -4.63 -1.74
CA VAL A 169 3.40 -5.52 -2.03
C VAL A 169 4.65 -4.74 -2.40
N LEU A 170 4.50 -3.71 -3.24
CA LEU A 170 5.61 -2.96 -3.80
C LEU A 170 6.15 -1.88 -2.86
N HIS A 171 5.38 -1.44 -1.87
CA HIS A 171 5.72 -0.33 -0.98
C HIS A 171 5.32 -0.66 0.46
N PRO A 172 5.82 -1.76 1.05
CA PRO A 172 5.31 -2.27 2.31
C PRO A 172 5.53 -1.26 3.45
N THR A 173 4.54 -1.14 4.34
CA THR A 173 4.62 -0.22 5.49
C THR A 173 5.52 -0.79 6.60
N ALA A 174 5.49 -2.11 6.79
CA ALA A 174 6.09 -2.78 7.95
C ALA A 174 7.59 -2.52 8.15
N PRO A 175 8.45 -2.39 7.12
CA PRO A 175 9.86 -2.04 7.32
C PRO A 175 10.06 -0.58 7.78
N LEU A 176 9.16 0.33 7.39
CA LEU A 176 9.35 1.76 7.57
C LEU A 176 8.81 2.28 8.91
N TYR A 177 7.68 1.74 9.38
CA TYR A 177 6.90 2.37 10.44
C TYR A 177 6.26 1.36 11.38
N ASP A 178 6.22 1.70 12.66
CA ASP A 178 5.45 0.97 13.67
C ASP A 178 4.11 1.68 13.88
N SER A 179 3.02 1.03 13.50
CA SER A 179 1.68 1.60 13.61
C SER A 179 1.18 1.71 15.04
N ARG A 180 1.70 0.92 16.00
CA ARG A 180 1.27 0.96 17.42
C ARG A 180 1.92 2.12 18.15
N GLU A 181 3.23 2.23 17.99
CA GLU A 181 4.02 3.26 18.67
C GLU A 181 3.95 4.61 17.91
N HIS A 182 3.37 4.62 16.72
CA HIS A 182 3.31 5.79 15.83
C HIS A 182 4.68 6.43 15.56
N VAL A 183 5.71 5.60 15.37
CA VAL A 183 7.10 6.00 15.11
C VAL A 183 7.67 5.30 13.88
N MET A 184 8.60 5.98 13.20
CA MET A 184 9.43 5.34 12.18
C MET A 184 10.39 4.35 12.83
N LYS A 185 10.64 3.21 12.18
CA LYS A 185 11.54 2.19 12.71
C LYS A 185 13.00 2.67 12.65
N PRO A 186 13.87 2.24 13.59
CA PRO A 186 15.27 2.68 13.63
C PRO A 186 16.03 2.46 12.32
N ALA A 187 15.85 1.30 11.66
CA ALA A 187 16.50 1.02 10.38
C ALA A 187 16.11 2.02 9.28
N CYS A 188 14.84 2.42 9.22
CA CYS A 188 14.35 3.43 8.28
C CYS A 188 14.95 4.80 8.59
N ILE A 189 15.00 5.18 9.86
CA ILE A 189 15.61 6.44 10.31
C ILE A 189 17.09 6.48 9.91
N GLU A 190 17.87 5.46 10.23
CA GLU A 190 19.30 5.43 9.91
C GLU A 190 19.55 5.42 8.39
N ALA A 191 18.71 4.72 7.62
CA ALA A 191 18.77 4.76 6.16
C ALA A 191 18.54 6.17 5.61
N LEU A 192 17.50 6.87 6.09
CA LEU A 192 17.16 8.23 5.68
C LEU A 192 18.19 9.26 6.14
N LYS A 193 18.76 9.13 7.35
CA LYS A 193 19.87 9.98 7.82
C LYS A 193 21.10 9.84 6.93
N ARG A 194 21.43 8.60 6.53
CA ARG A 194 22.52 8.39 5.57
C ARG A 194 22.22 9.07 4.23
N ILE A 195 20.99 9.00 3.74
CA ILE A 195 20.57 9.67 2.51
C ILE A 195 20.72 11.19 2.64
N PHE A 196 20.23 11.77 3.74
CA PHE A 196 20.38 13.20 4.02
C PHE A 196 21.85 13.64 3.90
N LYS A 197 22.77 12.93 4.59
CA LYS A 197 24.21 13.21 4.55
C LYS A 197 24.88 13.00 3.19
N LEU A 198 24.24 12.25 2.27
CA LEU A 198 24.72 12.08 0.90
C LEU A 198 24.20 13.16 -0.04
N CYS A 199 23.15 13.88 0.34
CA CYS A 199 22.57 15.00 -0.39
C CYS A 199 23.14 16.34 0.08
N ASP A 200 23.47 16.44 1.36
CA ASP A 200 24.20 17.56 1.97
C ASP A 200 25.65 17.55 1.43
N THR A 201 25.85 18.33 0.38
CA THR A 201 27.05 18.29 -0.46
C THR A 201 28.16 19.16 0.13
N ASP A 202 27.80 20.30 0.72
CA ASP A 202 28.73 21.20 1.39
C ASP A 202 28.97 20.85 2.87
N LYS A 203 28.17 19.94 3.44
CA LYS A 203 28.27 19.39 4.80
C LYS A 203 27.99 20.41 5.89
N ASP A 204 27.13 21.38 5.59
CA ASP A 204 26.72 22.40 6.55
C ASP A 204 25.59 21.91 7.49
N GLY A 205 25.08 20.71 7.27
CA GLY A 205 24.05 20.07 8.09
C GLY A 205 22.62 20.43 7.70
N ILE A 206 22.41 21.06 6.54
CA ILE A 206 21.11 21.32 5.95
C ILE A 206 21.04 20.89 4.47
N LEU A 207 19.83 20.90 3.93
CA LEU A 207 19.59 20.87 2.49
C LEU A 207 19.00 22.21 2.08
N ASN A 208 19.81 23.02 1.40
CA ASN A 208 19.35 24.27 0.82
C ASN A 208 18.50 24.03 -0.44
N ASP A 209 18.01 25.10 -1.08
CA ASP A 209 17.12 24.98 -2.25
C ASP A 209 17.78 24.31 -3.47
N GLU A 210 19.10 24.46 -3.62
CA GLU A 210 19.86 23.83 -4.70
C GLU A 210 19.97 22.32 -4.43
N GLU A 211 20.41 21.93 -3.24
CA GLU A 211 20.56 20.52 -2.84
C GLU A 211 19.22 19.78 -2.79
N LEU A 212 18.15 20.43 -2.32
CA LEU A 212 16.79 19.89 -2.38
C LEU A 212 16.36 19.65 -3.83
N ASN A 213 16.67 20.55 -4.74
CA ASN A 213 16.34 20.36 -6.16
C ASN A 213 17.18 19.28 -6.82
N GLU A 214 18.46 19.15 -6.47
CA GLU A 214 19.30 18.04 -6.92
C GLU A 214 18.77 16.69 -6.41
N PHE A 215 18.40 16.62 -5.14
CA PHE A 215 17.74 15.47 -4.54
C PHE A 215 16.44 15.10 -5.29
N GLN A 216 15.60 16.09 -5.60
CA GLN A 216 14.34 15.90 -6.30
C GLN A 216 14.55 15.40 -7.74
N ARG A 217 15.50 15.99 -8.47
CA ARG A 217 15.89 15.50 -9.81
C ARG A 217 16.40 14.08 -9.75
N LYS A 218 17.22 13.74 -8.75
CA LYS A 218 17.77 12.39 -8.59
C LYS A 218 16.68 11.36 -8.31
N CYS A 219 15.76 11.66 -7.39
CA CYS A 219 14.76 10.68 -6.92
C CYS A 219 13.52 10.62 -7.81
N PHE A 220 13.05 11.76 -8.32
CA PHE A 220 11.75 11.91 -8.95
C PHE A 220 11.82 12.45 -10.39
N ASN A 221 13.03 12.66 -10.93
CA ASN A 221 13.26 13.18 -12.28
C ASN A 221 12.60 14.55 -12.57
N SER A 222 12.28 15.32 -11.53
CA SER A 222 11.75 16.68 -11.64
C SER A 222 12.27 17.53 -10.48
N PRO A 223 12.65 18.81 -10.70
CA PRO A 223 12.85 19.75 -9.61
C PRO A 223 11.52 20.18 -9.00
N LEU A 224 11.58 20.83 -7.84
CA LEU A 224 10.45 21.53 -7.25
C LEU A 224 10.48 22.99 -7.65
N GLN A 225 9.31 23.57 -7.90
CA GLN A 225 9.16 25.01 -8.07
C GLN A 225 9.38 25.71 -6.73
N GLN A 226 9.77 26.99 -6.76
CA GLN A 226 10.07 27.73 -5.53
C GLN A 226 8.88 27.83 -4.56
N GLN A 227 7.65 27.90 -5.09
CA GLN A 227 6.44 27.84 -4.28
C GLN A 227 6.24 26.48 -3.59
N GLU A 228 6.62 25.39 -4.26
CA GLU A 228 6.53 24.04 -3.71
C GLU A 228 7.58 23.83 -2.61
N LEU A 229 8.82 24.34 -2.83
CA LEU A 229 9.88 24.33 -1.82
C LEU A 229 9.47 25.09 -0.56
N GLU A 230 8.95 26.31 -0.70
CA GLU A 230 8.46 27.07 0.45
C GLU A 230 7.25 26.39 1.10
N GLY A 231 6.36 25.76 0.31
CA GLY A 231 5.28 24.94 0.83
C GLY A 231 5.78 23.78 1.71
N VAL A 232 6.81 23.07 1.25
CA VAL A 232 7.46 21.99 2.02
C VAL A 232 8.06 22.55 3.31
N LYS A 233 8.85 23.63 3.24
CA LYS A 233 9.46 24.25 4.44
C LYS A 233 8.41 24.77 5.42
N ASN A 234 7.33 25.39 4.94
CA ASN A 234 6.22 25.87 5.77
C ASN A 234 5.61 24.72 6.59
N VAL A 235 5.29 23.60 5.93
CA VAL A 235 4.74 22.41 6.59
C VAL A 235 5.67 21.90 7.69
N VAL A 236 6.99 21.91 7.46
CA VAL A 236 7.96 21.50 8.48
C VAL A 236 8.04 22.51 9.61
N ARG A 237 8.14 23.82 9.33
CA ARG A 237 8.20 24.88 10.36
C ARG A 237 7.00 24.84 11.31
N GLU A 238 5.82 24.53 10.79
CA GLU A 238 4.59 24.43 11.59
C GLU A 238 4.58 23.23 12.56
N ASN A 239 5.36 22.18 12.28
CA ASN A 239 5.24 20.88 12.96
C ASN A 239 6.55 20.37 13.61
N SER A 240 7.69 21.01 13.33
CA SER A 240 9.00 20.69 13.89
C SER A 240 9.78 21.98 14.10
N THR A 241 10.01 22.31 15.37
CA THR A 241 10.64 23.58 15.80
C THR A 241 12.08 23.73 15.29
N ASP A 242 12.76 22.62 15.04
CA ASP A 242 14.15 22.51 14.58
C ASP A 242 14.27 21.97 13.15
N GLY A 243 13.14 21.79 12.45
CA GLY A 243 13.10 21.11 11.15
C GLY A 243 13.53 21.99 9.97
N VAL A 244 13.54 23.31 10.13
CA VAL A 244 13.98 24.28 9.11
C VAL A 244 14.77 25.37 9.82
N ASN A 245 15.92 25.74 9.27
CA ASN A 245 16.66 26.92 9.70
C ASN A 245 16.58 28.04 8.63
N GLU A 246 17.31 29.14 8.81
CA GLU A 246 17.26 30.28 7.88
C GLU A 246 17.66 29.91 6.44
N ASN A 247 18.46 28.85 6.27
CA ASN A 247 19.13 28.52 5.01
C ASN A 247 18.61 27.24 4.34
N GLY A 248 17.84 26.39 5.03
CA GLY A 248 17.39 25.13 4.46
C GLY A 248 16.67 24.17 5.41
N LEU A 249 16.44 22.96 4.90
CA LEU A 249 15.81 21.86 5.62
C LEU A 249 16.86 21.09 6.43
N THR A 250 16.64 20.88 7.73
CA THR A 250 17.57 20.13 8.59
C THR A 250 17.36 18.62 8.50
N GLU A 251 18.26 17.82 9.09
CA GLU A 251 18.10 16.35 9.19
C GLU A 251 16.77 15.99 9.87
N SER A 252 16.40 16.69 10.95
CA SER A 252 15.13 16.45 11.67
C SER A 252 13.93 16.82 10.81
N GLY A 253 14.00 17.90 10.03
CA GLY A 253 12.98 18.28 9.07
C GLY A 253 12.81 17.27 7.94
N PHE A 254 13.91 16.75 7.40
CA PHE A 254 13.90 15.71 6.37
C PHE A 254 13.26 14.41 6.88
N LEU A 255 13.63 13.97 8.08
CA LEU A 255 13.00 12.82 8.72
C LEU A 255 11.51 13.07 9.01
N PHE A 256 11.14 14.28 9.44
CA PHE A 256 9.74 14.65 9.66
C PHE A 256 8.92 14.56 8.38
N LEU A 257 9.43 15.05 7.24
CA LEU A 257 8.73 14.94 5.95
C LEU A 257 8.46 13.49 5.55
N HIS A 258 9.45 12.62 5.70
CA HIS A 258 9.27 11.20 5.41
C HIS A 258 8.29 10.52 6.36
N LYS A 259 8.31 10.88 7.66
CA LYS A 259 7.28 10.45 8.62
C LYS A 259 5.89 10.88 8.15
N LEU A 260 5.75 12.13 7.71
CA LEU A 260 4.48 12.68 7.23
C LEU A 260 3.99 11.98 5.96
N PHE A 261 4.89 11.67 5.01
CA PHE A 261 4.53 10.91 3.81
C PHE A 261 3.99 9.53 4.16
N ILE A 262 4.68 8.80 5.03
CA ILE A 262 4.25 7.48 5.51
C ILE A 262 2.89 7.56 6.19
N GLN A 263 2.70 8.49 7.13
CA GLN A 263 1.44 8.66 7.86
C GLN A 263 0.26 9.04 6.96
N ARG A 264 0.53 9.70 5.83
CA ARG A 264 -0.48 10.04 4.80
C ARG A 264 -0.66 8.94 3.74
N GLY A 265 -0.09 7.76 3.94
CA GLY A 265 -0.17 6.64 2.98
C GLY A 265 0.66 6.82 1.71
N ARG A 266 1.52 7.85 1.63
CA ARG A 266 2.41 8.12 0.49
C ARG A 266 3.73 7.37 0.63
N LEU A 267 3.64 6.05 0.80
CA LEU A 267 4.79 5.16 1.04
C LEU A 267 5.74 5.12 -0.14
N GLU A 268 5.21 5.21 -1.36
CA GLU A 268 5.96 5.23 -2.61
C GLU A 268 7.02 6.33 -2.63
N THR A 269 6.72 7.52 -2.11
CA THR A 269 7.69 8.64 -2.03
C THR A 269 8.93 8.24 -1.23
N THR A 270 8.74 7.63 -0.04
CA THR A 270 9.85 7.19 0.82
C THR A 270 10.59 6.00 0.20
N TRP A 271 9.88 5.02 -0.35
CA TRP A 271 10.50 3.86 -1.00
C TRP A 271 11.28 4.22 -2.26
N THR A 272 10.81 5.19 -3.04
CA THR A 272 11.51 5.70 -4.22
C THR A 272 12.87 6.26 -3.83
N VAL A 273 12.90 7.09 -2.78
CA VAL A 273 14.13 7.65 -2.22
C VAL A 273 15.05 6.53 -1.74
N LEU A 274 14.57 5.62 -0.89
CA LEU A 274 15.37 4.50 -0.39
C LEU A 274 15.98 3.67 -1.54
N ARG A 275 15.19 3.29 -2.54
CA ARG A 275 15.66 2.47 -3.67
C ARG A 275 16.65 3.19 -4.56
N LYS A 276 16.48 4.51 -4.77
CA LYS A 276 17.42 5.33 -5.54
C LYS A 276 18.80 5.41 -4.89
N PHE A 277 18.85 5.30 -3.56
CA PHE A 277 20.07 5.26 -2.76
C PHE A 277 20.52 3.84 -2.40
N GLY A 278 20.00 2.82 -3.11
CA GLY A 278 20.53 1.46 -3.07
C GLY A 278 19.90 0.55 -2.03
N TYR A 279 18.88 0.98 -1.29
CA TYR A 279 18.24 0.12 -0.29
C TYR A 279 17.27 -0.89 -0.92
N GLY A 280 17.26 -2.10 -0.36
CA GLY A 280 16.27 -3.15 -0.61
C GLY A 280 15.04 -3.03 0.31
N ASP A 281 14.08 -3.95 0.16
CA ASP A 281 12.83 -3.96 0.93
C ASP A 281 13.05 -4.31 2.42
N ASP A 282 14.20 -4.89 2.76
CA ASP A 282 14.68 -5.15 4.11
C ASP A 282 15.48 -3.97 4.71
N LEU A 283 15.59 -2.86 3.97
CA LEU A 283 16.40 -1.68 4.30
C LEU A 283 17.91 -1.98 4.42
N SER A 284 18.39 -3.08 3.84
CA SER A 284 19.83 -3.29 3.62
C SER A 284 20.27 -2.68 2.30
N LEU A 285 21.55 -2.30 2.19
CA LEU A 285 22.12 -1.86 0.91
C LEU A 285 22.30 -3.06 0.01
N ARG A 286 21.79 -2.98 -1.22
CA ARG A 286 21.92 -4.04 -2.20
C ARG A 286 23.39 -4.19 -2.64
N GLU A 287 23.81 -5.42 -2.89
CA GLU A 287 25.19 -5.73 -3.28
C GLU A 287 25.62 -5.01 -4.56
N ASP A 288 24.73 -4.89 -5.54
CA ASP A 288 24.96 -4.18 -6.80
C ASP A 288 25.23 -2.68 -6.61
N PHE A 289 24.71 -2.10 -5.52
CA PHE A 289 24.97 -0.72 -5.14
C PHE A 289 26.30 -0.56 -4.39
N LEU A 290 26.70 -1.56 -3.61
CA LEU A 290 27.99 -1.56 -2.88
C LEU A 290 29.16 -1.89 -3.80
N TYR A 291 28.95 -2.76 -4.79
CA TYR A 291 29.96 -3.21 -5.76
C TYR A 291 29.42 -3.03 -7.20
N PRO A 292 29.45 -1.79 -7.74
CA PRO A 292 29.09 -1.55 -9.13
C PRO A 292 30.04 -2.29 -10.06
N GLN A 293 29.49 -2.99 -11.06
CA GLN A 293 30.27 -3.67 -12.12
C GLN A 293 30.74 -2.69 -13.19
#